data_AF-A0A369RPU2-F1
#
_entry.id   AF-A0A369RPU2-F1
#
_cell.length_a   1.000
_cell.length_b   1.000
_cell.length_c   1.000
_cell.angle_alpha   90.00
_cell.angle_beta   90.00
_cell.angle_gamma   90.00
#
_symmetry.space_group_name_H-M   'P 1'
#
loop_
_entity.id
_entity.type
_entity.pdbx_description
1 polymer ?
#
loop_
_entity_poly.entity_id
_entity_poly.type
_entity_poly.pdbx_seq_one_letter_code
_entity_poly.pdbx_strand_id
1 'polypeptide(L)'
;MATLTKDETPATKAPALSVFIERQMSEFLKSRVKNAALRWKKAHDKRIQKRLQAVRAERKERLHFEKEDAMELARKVPMDILARDWLNDIGATADIRAYLVEKLLPTLILGIEKLLLEIAKRNLIDAEEPNTTFNPINFVAQYLMRNNPRYSNFSEASPYIRGLRQVAEDLRTQVFSYEDNRLAQIKAEARRKREEREQQERMAQVSSRRRIEALAEHFSEWTESHKPITLRM
;
A
#
# COMPACT_ATOMS: atom_id res chain seq x y z
N MET A 1 16.49 -89.88 -37.67
CA MET A 1 16.58 -89.88 -39.15
C MET A 1 16.04 -88.53 -39.63
N ALA A 2 16.66 -87.72 -40.48
CA ALA A 2 17.85 -87.83 -41.33
C ALA A 2 18.44 -86.42 -41.62
N THR A 3 19.65 -86.46 -42.18
CA THR A 3 20.63 -85.44 -42.61
C THR A 3 20.16 -84.56 -43.80
N LEU A 4 20.86 -83.60 -44.42
CA LEU A 4 22.27 -83.14 -44.51
C LEU A 4 22.29 -81.74 -45.21
N THR A 5 23.41 -81.03 -45.10
CA THR A 5 23.79 -79.73 -45.70
C THR A 5 24.25 -79.81 -47.16
N LYS A 6 24.45 -78.65 -47.83
CA LYS A 6 25.25 -78.54 -49.07
C LYS A 6 26.03 -77.20 -49.10
N ASP A 7 27.32 -77.31 -49.45
CA ASP A 7 28.36 -76.26 -49.42
C ASP A 7 28.42 -75.33 -50.66
N GLU A 8 29.06 -74.17 -50.46
CA GLU A 8 29.33 -73.05 -51.38
C GLU A 8 30.79 -73.02 -51.91
N THR A 9 31.06 -72.19 -52.92
CA THR A 9 32.41 -71.68 -53.28
C THR A 9 32.44 -70.16 -53.54
N PRO A 10 33.60 -69.45 -53.43
CA PRO A 10 33.64 -68.00 -53.12
C PRO A 10 34.36 -67.07 -54.15
N ALA A 11 34.26 -65.74 -53.91
CA ALA A 11 34.74 -64.62 -54.74
C ALA A 11 35.83 -63.71 -54.09
N THR A 12 36.51 -62.90 -54.94
CA THR A 12 37.78 -62.14 -54.76
C THR A 12 37.67 -60.79 -54.00
N LYS A 13 38.73 -60.37 -53.27
CA LYS A 13 38.77 -59.27 -52.26
C LYS A 13 39.53 -57.99 -52.71
N ALA A 14 39.14 -56.82 -52.19
CA ALA A 14 39.77 -55.50 -52.34
C ALA A 14 41.00 -55.27 -51.42
N PRO A 15 41.92 -54.31 -51.70
CA PRO A 15 43.22 -54.20 -51.01
C PRO A 15 43.12 -53.64 -49.58
N ALA A 16 43.85 -54.27 -48.65
CA ALA A 16 43.68 -54.13 -47.20
C ALA A 16 44.02 -52.76 -46.57
N LEU A 17 44.78 -51.89 -47.25
CA LEU A 17 45.25 -50.61 -46.68
C LEU A 17 44.16 -49.52 -46.65
N SER A 18 43.27 -49.47 -47.64
CA SER A 18 42.16 -48.51 -47.65
C SER A 18 41.17 -48.79 -46.51
N VAL A 19 40.84 -50.08 -46.33
CA VAL A 19 39.96 -50.58 -45.26
C VAL A 19 40.52 -50.26 -43.87
N PHE A 20 41.84 -50.30 -43.69
CA PHE A 20 42.48 -49.98 -42.42
C PHE A 20 42.40 -48.49 -42.08
N ILE A 21 42.70 -47.61 -43.04
CA ILE A 21 42.64 -46.15 -42.84
C ILE A 21 41.20 -45.71 -42.56
N GLU A 22 40.23 -46.25 -43.31
CA GLU A 22 38.81 -45.96 -43.14
C GLU A 22 38.30 -46.41 -41.76
N ARG A 23 38.78 -47.56 -41.27
CA ARG A 23 38.46 -48.04 -39.91
C ARG A 23 39.06 -47.15 -38.81
N GLN A 24 40.31 -46.70 -38.96
CA GLN A 24 40.95 -45.77 -38.02
C GLN A 24 40.24 -44.41 -38.00
N MET A 25 39.90 -43.87 -39.17
CA MET A 25 39.13 -42.64 -39.28
C MET A 25 37.72 -42.78 -38.67
N SER A 26 37.05 -43.92 -38.90
CA SER A 26 35.75 -44.22 -38.31
C SER A 26 35.79 -44.25 -36.77
N GLU A 27 36.78 -44.90 -36.17
CA GLU A 27 36.94 -44.93 -34.71
C GLU A 27 37.29 -43.55 -34.12
N PHE A 28 38.13 -42.77 -34.81
CA PHE A 28 38.43 -41.40 -34.40
C PHE A 28 37.19 -40.50 -34.45
N LEU A 29 36.40 -40.58 -35.51
CA LEU A 29 35.15 -39.83 -35.65
C LEU A 29 34.12 -40.27 -34.59
N LYS A 30 33.96 -41.58 -34.34
CA LYS A 30 33.12 -42.10 -33.25
C LYS A 30 33.54 -41.56 -31.88
N SER A 31 34.85 -41.51 -31.59
CA SER A 31 35.39 -40.95 -30.35
C SER A 31 35.11 -39.44 -30.23
N ARG A 32 35.31 -38.67 -31.30
CA ARG A 32 34.97 -37.23 -31.34
C ARG A 32 33.48 -36.98 -31.14
N VAL A 33 32.62 -37.79 -31.76
CA VAL A 33 31.16 -37.69 -31.61
C VAL A 33 30.73 -38.06 -30.18
N LYS A 34 31.30 -39.12 -29.58
CA LYS A 34 31.08 -39.47 -28.17
C LYS A 34 31.49 -38.33 -27.23
N ASN A 35 32.65 -37.71 -27.46
CA ASN A 35 33.13 -36.56 -26.69
C ASN A 35 32.26 -35.31 -26.90
N ALA A 36 31.78 -35.07 -28.12
CA ALA A 36 30.85 -33.98 -28.40
C ALA A 36 29.50 -34.19 -27.70
N ALA A 37 28.97 -35.41 -27.71
CA ALA A 37 27.74 -35.79 -27.01
C ALA A 37 27.86 -35.64 -25.49
N LEU A 38 29.00 -36.04 -24.89
CA LEU A 38 29.27 -35.84 -23.46
C LEU A 38 29.37 -34.36 -23.09
N ARG A 39 30.02 -33.55 -23.92
CA ARG A 39 30.11 -32.09 -23.74
C ARG A 39 28.73 -31.43 -23.84
N TRP A 40 27.93 -31.85 -24.82
CA TRP A 40 26.55 -31.38 -24.97
C TRP A 40 25.69 -31.77 -23.76
N LYS A 41 25.76 -33.04 -23.32
CA LYS A 41 25.05 -33.53 -22.12
C LYS A 41 25.44 -32.73 -20.88
N LYS A 42 26.74 -32.51 -20.64
CA LYS A 42 27.22 -31.71 -19.51
C LYS A 42 26.75 -30.25 -19.57
N ALA A 43 26.75 -29.64 -20.77
CA ALA A 43 26.24 -28.29 -20.96
C ALA A 43 24.71 -28.22 -20.77
N HIS A 44 23.99 -29.23 -21.23
CA HIS A 44 22.54 -29.38 -21.07
C HIS A 44 22.18 -29.54 -19.59
N ASP A 45 22.83 -30.47 -18.89
CA ASP A 45 22.66 -30.71 -17.46
C ASP A 45 22.95 -29.44 -16.66
N LYS A 46 24.02 -28.69 -17.00
CA LYS A 46 24.33 -27.41 -16.36
C LYS A 46 23.23 -26.36 -16.60
N ARG A 47 22.62 -26.30 -17.79
CA ARG A 47 21.49 -25.40 -18.06
C ARG A 47 20.24 -25.80 -17.28
N ILE A 48 19.94 -27.09 -17.20
CA ILE A 48 18.83 -27.62 -16.41
C ILE A 48 19.03 -27.30 -14.93
N GLN A 49 20.23 -27.56 -14.39
CA GLN A 49 20.57 -27.25 -13.01
C GLN A 49 20.42 -25.75 -12.70
N LYS A 50 20.88 -24.87 -13.60
CA LYS A 50 20.71 -23.42 -13.46
C LYS A 50 19.24 -23.01 -13.41
N ARG A 51 18.41 -23.58 -14.29
CA ARG A 51 16.95 -23.33 -14.29
C ARG A 51 16.29 -23.85 -13.02
N LEU A 52 16.64 -25.05 -12.57
CA LEU A 52 16.10 -25.64 -11.35
C LEU A 52 16.47 -24.79 -10.11
N GLN A 53 17.70 -24.29 -10.05
CA GLN A 53 18.13 -23.38 -8.98
C GLN A 53 17.35 -22.06 -9.01
N ALA A 54 17.14 -21.46 -10.18
CA ALA A 54 16.35 -20.24 -10.32
C ALA A 54 14.90 -20.42 -9.83
N VAL A 55 14.23 -21.49 -10.24
CA VAL A 55 12.85 -21.80 -9.80
C VAL A 55 12.78 -22.05 -8.28
N ARG A 56 13.79 -22.72 -7.71
CA ARG A 56 13.88 -22.92 -6.25
C ARG A 56 14.11 -21.62 -5.49
N ALA A 57 14.95 -20.74 -6.00
CA ALA A 57 15.20 -19.42 -5.41
C ALA A 57 13.94 -18.57 -5.43
N GLU A 58 13.27 -18.49 -6.58
CA GLU A 58 12.02 -17.75 -6.75
C GLU A 58 10.90 -18.29 -5.84
N ARG A 59 10.79 -19.63 -5.69
CA ARG A 59 9.86 -20.24 -4.75
C ARG A 59 10.21 -19.90 -3.30
N LYS A 60 11.49 -19.85 -2.94
CA LYS A 60 11.95 -19.46 -1.60
C LYS A 60 11.63 -17.99 -1.32
N GLU A 61 11.83 -17.10 -2.29
CA GLU A 61 11.48 -15.69 -2.20
C GLU A 61 9.98 -15.49 -2.04
N ARG A 62 9.14 -16.19 -2.83
CA ARG A 62 7.68 -16.17 -2.66
C ARG A 62 7.26 -16.59 -1.26
N LEU A 63 7.78 -17.72 -0.76
CA LEU A 63 7.49 -18.18 0.59
C LEU A 63 8.00 -17.22 1.68
N HIS A 64 9.10 -16.51 1.43
CA HIS A 64 9.60 -15.47 2.33
C HIS A 64 8.63 -14.30 2.39
N PHE A 65 8.23 -13.79 1.21
CA PHE A 65 7.28 -12.70 1.09
C PHE A 65 5.92 -13.06 1.71
N GLU A 66 5.39 -14.26 1.43
CA GLU A 66 4.15 -14.76 2.04
C GLU A 66 4.26 -14.88 3.56
N LYS A 67 5.43 -15.29 4.09
CA LYS A 67 5.67 -15.32 5.54
C LYS A 67 5.76 -13.94 6.15
N GLU A 68 6.40 -12.99 5.46
CA GLU A 68 6.49 -11.60 5.91
C GLU A 68 5.10 -10.95 5.92
N ASP A 69 4.31 -11.12 4.86
CA ASP A 69 2.93 -10.66 4.78
C ASP A 69 2.05 -11.30 5.85
N ALA A 70 2.17 -12.61 6.07
CA ALA A 70 1.44 -13.30 7.13
C ALA A 70 1.89 -12.83 8.53
N MET A 71 3.17 -12.53 8.72
CA MET A 71 3.70 -12.00 9.98
C MET A 71 3.24 -10.56 10.21
N GLU A 72 3.20 -9.73 9.17
CA GLU A 72 2.64 -8.38 9.20
C GLU A 72 1.14 -8.41 9.50
N LEU A 73 0.38 -9.30 8.86
CA LEU A 73 -1.05 -9.47 9.15
C LEU A 73 -1.28 -9.98 10.58
N ALA A 74 -0.48 -10.96 11.03
CA ALA A 74 -0.55 -11.48 12.40
C ALA A 74 -0.12 -10.43 13.46
N ARG A 75 0.75 -9.48 13.11
CA ARG A 75 1.07 -8.32 13.96
C ARG A 75 -0.09 -7.34 14.06
N LYS A 76 -0.91 -7.21 13.00
CA LYS A 76 -2.02 -6.25 12.88
C LYS A 76 -3.34 -6.73 13.48
N VAL A 77 -3.54 -8.02 13.67
CA VAL A 77 -4.87 -8.59 13.98
C VAL A 77 -4.73 -9.48 15.21
N PRO A 78 -5.14 -9.05 16.42
CA PRO A 78 -6.56 -8.84 16.78
C PRO A 78 -6.87 -7.64 17.72
N MET A 79 -5.89 -6.84 18.15
CA MET A 79 -6.11 -5.75 19.11
C MET A 79 -6.74 -4.50 18.49
N ASP A 80 -6.52 -4.29 17.18
CA ASP A 80 -6.96 -3.07 16.48
C ASP A 80 -8.47 -3.06 16.21
N ILE A 81 -9.11 -4.23 16.04
CA ILE A 81 -10.54 -4.33 15.72
C ILE A 81 -11.39 -3.91 16.92
N LEU A 82 -11.07 -4.40 18.11
CA LEU A 82 -11.83 -4.09 19.32
C LEU A 82 -11.66 -2.62 19.73
N ALA A 83 -10.44 -2.10 19.63
CA ALA A 83 -10.18 -0.68 19.89
C ALA A 83 -10.93 0.21 18.90
N ARG A 84 -10.97 -0.16 17.61
CA ARG A 84 -11.68 0.58 16.57
C ARG A 84 -13.19 0.59 16.80
N ASP A 85 -13.80 -0.55 17.07
CA ASP A 85 -15.25 -0.64 17.32
C ASP A 85 -15.63 0.12 18.60
N TRP A 86 -14.87 -0.04 19.69
CA TRP A 86 -15.13 0.65 20.95
C TRP A 86 -15.01 2.17 20.82
N LEU A 87 -14.00 2.66 20.10
CA LEU A 87 -13.82 4.09 19.88
C LEU A 87 -14.87 4.69 18.97
N ASN A 88 -15.40 3.93 18.01
CA ASN A 88 -16.41 4.43 17.06
C ASN A 88 -17.79 4.65 17.72
N ASP A 89 -18.10 3.92 18.78
CA ASP A 89 -19.37 4.07 19.52
C ASP A 89 -19.41 5.35 20.37
N ILE A 90 -18.24 5.89 20.71
CA ILE A 90 -18.12 7.17 21.39
C ILE A 90 -18.46 8.26 20.36
N GLY A 91 -19.55 9.00 20.59
CA GLY A 91 -19.94 10.20 19.82
C GLY A 91 -18.95 11.37 19.88
N ALA A 92 -17.69 11.10 20.24
CA ALA A 92 -16.58 12.02 20.25
C ALA A 92 -15.97 12.20 18.85
N THR A 93 -15.46 13.39 18.57
CA THR A 93 -14.73 13.70 17.33
C THR A 93 -13.49 12.81 17.19
N ALA A 94 -13.10 12.50 15.95
CA ALA A 94 -11.93 11.67 15.67
C ALA A 94 -10.63 12.18 16.33
N ASP A 95 -10.46 13.50 16.49
CA ASP A 95 -9.35 14.11 17.23
C ASP A 95 -9.33 13.73 18.71
N ILE A 96 -10.48 13.76 19.37
CA ILE A 96 -10.60 13.39 20.79
C ILE A 96 -10.26 11.91 20.93
N ARG A 97 -10.74 11.06 20.01
CA ARG A 97 -10.42 9.64 20.01
C ARG A 97 -8.92 9.39 19.81
N ALA A 98 -8.29 10.09 18.85
CA ALA A 98 -6.86 10.00 18.64
C ALA A 98 -6.07 10.42 19.90
N TYR A 99 -6.49 11.51 20.56
CA TYR A 99 -5.89 11.97 21.80
C TYR A 99 -6.00 10.94 22.93
N LEU A 100 -7.17 10.33 23.11
CA LEU A 100 -7.39 9.30 24.14
C LEU A 100 -6.48 8.10 23.92
N VAL A 101 -6.41 7.60 22.68
CA VAL A 101 -5.58 6.44 22.30
C VAL A 101 -4.10 6.73 22.45
N GLU A 102 -3.65 7.93 22.08
CA GLU A 102 -2.23 8.26 22.10
C GLU A 102 -1.71 8.60 23.50
N LYS A 103 -2.52 9.31 24.30
CA LYS A 103 -2.04 9.91 25.56
C LYS A 103 -2.59 9.27 26.83
N LEU A 104 -3.82 8.76 26.81
CA LEU A 104 -4.51 8.32 28.04
C LEU A 104 -4.56 6.80 28.17
N LEU A 105 -5.09 6.12 27.16
CA LEU A 105 -5.36 4.67 27.19
C LEU A 105 -4.13 3.80 27.51
N PRO A 106 -2.92 4.08 26.97
CA PRO A 106 -1.76 3.23 27.23
C PRO A 106 -1.42 3.13 28.73
N THR A 107 -1.54 4.24 29.45
CA THR A 107 -1.24 4.30 30.88
C THR A 107 -2.45 3.88 31.72
N LEU A 108 -3.65 4.29 31.32
CA LEU A 108 -4.87 3.98 32.05
C LEU A 108 -5.16 2.48 32.09
N ILE A 109 -5.05 1.79 30.96
CA ILE A 109 -5.38 0.36 30.88
C ILE A 109 -4.40 -0.47 31.72
N LEU A 110 -3.11 -0.12 31.70
CA LEU A 110 -2.14 -0.75 32.58
C LEU A 110 -2.41 -0.45 34.06
N GLY A 111 -2.85 0.77 34.38
CA GLY A 111 -3.25 1.15 35.73
C GLY A 111 -4.46 0.35 36.23
N ILE A 112 -5.45 0.12 35.36
CA ILE A 112 -6.61 -0.73 35.65
C ILE A 112 -6.18 -2.18 35.85
N GLU A 113 -5.27 -2.70 35.02
CA GLU A 113 -4.72 -4.06 35.20
C GLU A 113 -4.07 -4.20 36.58
N LYS A 114 -3.23 -3.24 36.98
CA LYS A 114 -2.60 -3.24 38.31
C LYS A 114 -3.61 -3.10 39.43
N LEU A 115 -4.66 -2.30 39.24
CA LEU A 115 -5.76 -2.19 40.20
C LEU A 115 -6.44 -3.55 40.39
N LEU A 116 -6.81 -4.24 39.30
CA LEU A 116 -7.48 -5.54 39.35
C LEU A 116 -6.61 -6.60 40.04
N LEU A 117 -5.30 -6.61 39.77
CA LEU A 117 -4.36 -7.51 40.45
C LEU A 117 -4.27 -7.23 41.95
N GLU A 118 -4.29 -5.96 42.36
CA GLU A 118 -4.22 -5.58 43.76
C GLU A 118 -5.53 -5.92 44.51
N ILE A 119 -6.69 -5.74 43.85
CA ILE A 119 -8.00 -6.17 44.35
C ILE A 119 -8.03 -7.69 44.52
N ALA A 120 -7.55 -8.44 43.51
CA ALA A 120 -7.47 -9.90 43.56
C ALA A 120 -6.55 -10.38 44.69
N LYS A 121 -5.37 -9.77 44.83
CA LYS A 121 -4.41 -10.09 45.90
C LYS A 121 -4.99 -9.88 47.30
N ARG A 122 -5.88 -8.89 47.44
CA ARG A 122 -6.56 -8.56 48.70
C ARG A 122 -7.87 -9.32 48.88
N ASN A 123 -8.26 -10.19 47.94
CA ASN A 123 -9.54 -10.90 47.89
C ASN A 123 -10.75 -9.95 48.05
N LEU A 124 -10.69 -8.77 47.43
CA LEU A 124 -11.75 -7.75 47.51
C LEU A 124 -12.77 -7.87 46.36
N ILE A 125 -12.75 -8.97 45.60
CA ILE A 125 -13.63 -9.17 44.44
C ILE A 125 -15.07 -9.43 44.90
N ASP A 126 -15.23 -10.30 45.91
CA ASP A 126 -16.53 -10.73 46.42
C ASP A 126 -16.94 -10.00 47.72
N ALA A 127 -16.24 -8.90 48.04
CA ALA A 127 -16.55 -8.12 49.24
C ALA A 127 -17.86 -7.33 49.03
N GLU A 128 -18.90 -7.66 49.79
CA GLU A 128 -20.19 -6.94 49.75
C GLU A 128 -20.09 -5.51 50.29
N GLU A 129 -19.14 -5.24 51.18
CA GLU A 129 -18.93 -3.92 51.77
C GLU A 129 -17.67 -3.22 51.24
N PRO A 130 -17.75 -1.89 51.01
CA PRO A 130 -16.60 -1.10 50.58
C PRO A 130 -15.50 -1.11 51.65
N ASN A 131 -14.31 -1.52 51.25
CA ASN A 131 -13.17 -1.57 52.16
C ASN A 131 -12.72 -0.13 52.55
N THR A 132 -12.72 0.20 53.83
CA THR A 132 -12.30 1.52 54.35
C THR A 132 -10.82 1.82 54.10
N THR A 133 -9.99 0.80 53.89
CA THR A 133 -8.54 0.92 53.75
C THR A 133 -8.10 1.03 52.29
N PHE A 134 -8.94 0.58 51.34
CA PHE A 134 -8.57 0.52 49.92
C PHE A 134 -9.61 1.22 49.05
N ASN A 135 -9.20 2.33 48.43
CA ASN A 135 -10.02 3.06 47.48
C ASN A 135 -9.47 2.87 46.04
N PRO A 136 -10.21 2.17 45.15
CA PRO A 136 -9.79 1.92 43.77
C PRO A 136 -9.48 3.17 42.96
N ILE A 137 -10.28 4.23 43.15
CA ILE A 137 -10.12 5.50 42.43
C ILE A 137 -8.81 6.17 42.84
N ASN A 138 -8.52 6.21 44.15
CA ASN A 138 -7.26 6.78 44.66
C ASN A 138 -6.05 5.97 44.17
N PHE A 139 -6.16 4.64 44.11
CA PHE A 139 -5.10 3.79 43.60
C PHE A 139 -4.77 4.11 42.14
N VAL A 140 -5.79 4.18 41.27
CA VAL A 140 -5.60 4.51 39.85
C VAL A 140 -5.06 5.94 39.69
N ALA A 141 -5.58 6.91 40.43
CA ALA A 141 -5.09 8.28 40.39
C ALA A 141 -3.59 8.37 40.75
N GLN A 142 -3.18 7.72 41.84
CA GLN A 142 -1.77 7.64 42.23
C GLN A 142 -0.93 6.93 41.17
N TYR A 143 -1.44 5.86 40.56
CA TYR A 143 -0.76 5.14 39.49
C TYR A 143 -0.52 6.04 38.27
N LEU A 144 -1.55 6.78 37.83
CA LEU A 144 -1.46 7.70 36.70
C LEU A 144 -0.48 8.85 36.98
N MET A 145 -0.48 9.42 38.19
CA MET A 145 0.45 10.48 38.57
C MET A 145 1.90 10.00 38.54
N ARG A 146 2.17 8.76 38.97
CA ARG A 146 3.52 8.17 38.97
C ARG A 146 4.00 7.77 37.58
N ASN A 147 3.08 7.37 36.69
CA ASN A 147 3.39 6.87 35.35
C ASN A 147 3.02 7.89 34.26
N ASN A 148 3.34 9.17 34.48
CA ASN A 148 3.02 10.22 33.52
C ASN A 148 3.67 9.95 32.14
N PRO A 149 2.91 9.91 31.04
CA PRO A 149 3.43 9.66 29.69
C PRO A 149 4.56 10.59 29.25
N ARG A 150 4.66 11.81 29.81
CA ARG A 150 5.74 12.76 29.49
C ARG A 150 7.11 12.33 30.03
N TYR A 151 7.12 11.49 31.06
CA TYR A 151 8.33 11.09 31.80
C TYR A 151 8.47 9.56 31.91
N SER A 152 7.48 8.80 31.46
CA SER A 152 7.46 7.35 31.56
C SER A 152 8.19 6.71 30.40
N ASN A 153 9.21 5.92 30.71
CA ASN A 153 9.96 5.09 29.76
C ASN A 153 9.20 3.78 29.50
N PHE A 154 7.93 3.84 29.12
CA PHE A 154 7.23 2.64 28.66
C PHE A 154 8.01 2.07 27.47
N SER A 155 8.33 0.77 27.53
CA SER A 155 8.95 0.13 26.38
C SER A 155 7.96 0.20 25.23
N GLU A 156 8.29 0.99 24.21
CA GLU A 156 7.52 1.10 22.96
C GLU A 156 7.37 -0.25 22.22
N ALA A 157 7.93 -1.32 22.80
CA ALA A 157 7.99 -2.67 22.28
C ALA A 157 6.77 -3.54 22.64
N SER A 158 5.87 -3.12 23.55
CA SER A 158 4.69 -3.94 23.86
C SER A 158 3.76 -4.03 22.64
N PRO A 159 3.34 -5.23 22.21
CA PRO A 159 2.42 -5.41 21.09
C PRO A 159 1.13 -4.60 21.23
N TYR A 160 0.65 -4.42 22.46
CA TYR A 160 -0.52 -3.63 22.77
C TYR A 160 -0.34 -2.13 22.46
N ILE A 161 0.77 -1.54 22.91
CA ILE A 161 1.08 -0.13 22.67
C ILE A 161 1.27 0.13 21.17
N ARG A 162 1.84 -0.85 20.45
CA ARG A 162 1.97 -0.78 18.99
C ARG A 162 0.62 -0.73 18.28
N GLY A 163 -0.32 -1.61 18.65
CA GLY A 163 -1.68 -1.59 18.09
C GLY A 163 -2.39 -0.26 18.34
N LEU A 164 -2.32 0.27 19.56
CA LEU A 164 -2.89 1.59 19.88
C LEU A 164 -2.29 2.72 19.02
N ARG A 165 -0.98 2.72 18.78
CA ARG A 165 -0.36 3.74 17.91
C ARG A 165 -0.86 3.66 16.48
N GLN A 166 -1.03 2.45 15.95
CA GLN A 166 -1.58 2.25 14.61
C GLN A 166 -3.00 2.79 14.51
N VAL A 167 -3.86 2.47 15.49
CA VAL A 167 -5.23 3.02 15.56
C VAL A 167 -5.23 4.54 15.66
N ALA A 168 -4.32 5.15 16.42
CA ALA A 168 -4.19 6.60 16.51
C ALA A 168 -3.78 7.25 15.17
N GLU A 169 -2.88 6.60 14.43
CA GLU A 169 -2.43 7.08 13.11
C GLU A 169 -3.55 6.98 12.07
N ASP A 170 -4.31 5.89 12.09
CA ASP A 170 -5.49 5.71 11.23
C ASP A 170 -6.54 6.80 11.52
N LEU A 171 -6.77 7.13 12.80
CA LEU A 171 -7.68 8.20 13.20
C LEU A 171 -7.18 9.57 12.75
N ARG A 172 -5.88 9.87 12.86
CA ARG A 172 -5.29 11.11 12.33
C ARG A 172 -5.50 11.22 10.82
N THR A 173 -5.23 10.16 10.09
CA THR A 173 -5.37 10.12 8.64
C THR A 173 -6.82 10.42 8.21
N GLN A 174 -7.80 9.89 8.95
CA GLN A 174 -9.21 10.18 8.72
C GLN A 174 -9.54 11.66 8.96
N VAL A 175 -9.04 12.27 10.04
CA VAL A 175 -9.24 13.71 10.32
C VAL A 175 -8.70 14.55 9.18
N PHE A 176 -7.43 14.33 8.79
CA PHE A 176 -6.80 15.09 7.72
C PHE A 176 -7.56 14.95 6.40
N SER A 177 -8.01 13.73 6.05
CA SER A 177 -8.80 13.52 4.84
C SER A 177 -10.13 14.29 4.83
N TYR A 178 -10.77 14.42 5.99
CA TYR A 178 -12.05 15.12 6.11
C TYR A 178 -11.85 16.64 6.02
N GLU A 179 -10.81 17.15 6.68
CA GLU A 179 -10.44 18.57 6.61
C GLU A 179 -10.01 18.99 5.22
N ASP A 180 -9.19 18.17 4.54
CA ASP A 180 -8.76 18.42 3.16
C ASP A 180 -9.94 18.42 2.20
N ASN A 181 -10.90 17.49 2.37
CA ASN A 181 -12.12 17.45 1.58
C ASN A 181 -12.97 18.70 1.80
N ARG A 182 -13.18 19.12 3.06
CA ARG A 182 -13.92 20.34 3.40
C ARG A 182 -13.24 21.59 2.83
N LEU A 183 -11.93 21.69 2.94
CA LEU A 183 -11.17 22.80 2.39
C LEU A 183 -11.24 22.82 0.85
N ALA A 184 -11.20 21.66 0.20
CA ALA A 184 -11.38 21.54 -1.24
C ALA A 184 -12.76 22.03 -1.68
N GLN A 185 -13.83 21.70 -0.93
CA GLN A 185 -15.18 22.21 -1.19
C GLN A 185 -15.24 23.74 -1.08
N ILE A 186 -14.69 24.32 0.00
CA ILE A 186 -14.67 25.78 0.19
C ILE A 186 -13.89 26.46 -0.94
N LYS A 187 -12.73 25.91 -1.33
CA LYS A 187 -11.92 26.44 -2.44
C LYS A 187 -12.69 26.36 -3.77
N ALA A 188 -13.39 25.26 -4.03
CA ALA A 188 -14.19 25.09 -5.23
C ALA A 188 -15.36 26.09 -5.28
N GLU A 189 -16.06 26.30 -4.16
CA GLU A 189 -17.14 27.27 -4.06
C GLU A 189 -16.65 28.71 -4.24
N ALA A 190 -15.54 29.07 -3.59
CA ALA A 190 -14.92 30.38 -3.73
C ALA A 190 -14.48 30.64 -5.19
N ARG A 191 -13.97 29.63 -5.89
CA ARG A 191 -13.60 29.70 -7.31
C ARG A 191 -14.84 29.91 -8.18
N ARG A 192 -15.91 29.12 -7.97
CA ARG A 192 -17.17 29.27 -8.72
C ARG A 192 -17.75 30.68 -8.58
N LYS A 193 -17.76 31.22 -7.37
CA LYS A 193 -18.24 32.58 -7.08
C LYS A 193 -17.37 33.70 -7.69
N ARG A 194 -16.08 33.42 -7.97
CA ARG A 194 -15.23 34.35 -8.73
C ARG A 194 -15.57 34.29 -10.22
N GLU A 195 -15.67 33.08 -10.77
CA GLU A 195 -16.02 32.86 -12.18
C GLU A 195 -17.40 33.46 -12.52
N GLU A 196 -18.40 33.29 -11.64
CA GLU A 196 -19.73 33.91 -11.80
C GLU A 196 -19.67 35.44 -11.85
N ARG A 197 -18.85 36.07 -10.99
CA ARG A 197 -18.68 37.53 -10.98
C ARG A 197 -17.99 38.04 -12.24
N GLU A 198 -16.91 37.37 -12.65
CA GLU A 198 -16.22 37.73 -13.90
C GLU A 198 -17.14 37.58 -15.12
N GLN A 199 -17.99 36.55 -15.16
CA GLN A 199 -18.97 36.38 -16.23
C GLN A 199 -20.00 37.52 -16.23
N GLN A 200 -20.53 37.89 -15.07
CA GLN A 200 -21.47 39.01 -14.95
C GLN A 200 -20.83 40.34 -15.39
N GLU A 201 -19.60 40.61 -14.96
CA GLU A 201 -18.85 41.80 -15.37
C GLU A 201 -18.60 41.82 -16.89
N ARG A 202 -18.21 40.70 -17.49
CA ARG A 202 -18.04 40.59 -18.95
C ARG A 202 -19.35 40.87 -19.69
N MET A 203 -20.47 40.30 -19.22
CA MET A 203 -21.79 40.55 -19.82
C MET A 203 -22.21 42.01 -19.67
N ALA A 204 -21.95 42.62 -18.52
CA ALA A 204 -22.21 44.04 -18.28
C ALA A 204 -21.37 44.93 -19.19
N GLN A 205 -20.09 44.64 -19.37
CA GLN A 205 -19.20 45.36 -20.29
C GLN A 205 -19.66 45.25 -21.75
N VAL A 206 -20.02 44.05 -22.21
CA VAL A 206 -20.54 43.85 -23.56
C VAL A 206 -21.85 44.61 -23.76
N SER A 207 -22.77 44.58 -22.79
CA SER A 207 -24.02 45.33 -22.88
C SER A 207 -23.79 46.85 -22.88
N SER A 208 -22.85 47.34 -22.07
CA SER A 208 -22.49 48.76 -22.01
C SER A 208 -21.87 49.23 -23.31
N ARG A 209 -20.96 48.42 -23.88
CA ARG A 209 -20.35 48.70 -25.18
C ARG A 209 -21.39 48.77 -26.29
N ARG A 210 -22.32 47.81 -26.36
CA ARG A 210 -23.42 47.83 -27.33
C ARG A 210 -24.31 49.06 -27.19
N ARG A 211 -24.60 49.50 -25.95
CA ARG A 211 -25.37 50.73 -25.71
C ARG A 211 -24.64 51.97 -26.23
N ILE A 212 -23.32 52.05 -26.03
CA ILE A 212 -22.51 53.17 -26.52
C ILE A 212 -22.47 53.17 -28.06
N GLU A 213 -22.29 52.00 -28.69
CA GLU A 213 -22.30 51.85 -30.14
C GLU A 213 -23.67 52.29 -30.74
N ALA A 214 -24.79 51.83 -30.18
CA ALA A 214 -26.13 52.24 -30.63
C ALA A 214 -26.41 53.75 -30.40
N LEU A 215 -25.92 54.32 -29.29
CA LEU A 215 -26.04 55.77 -29.04
C LEU A 215 -25.22 56.57 -30.06
N ALA A 216 -24.04 56.08 -30.46
CA ALA A 216 -23.21 56.74 -31.46
C ALA A 216 -23.88 56.74 -32.84
N GLU A 217 -24.51 55.63 -33.24
CA GLU A 217 -25.31 55.53 -34.46
C GLU A 217 -26.47 56.54 -34.45
N HIS A 218 -27.32 56.54 -33.41
CA HIS A 218 -28.42 57.50 -33.29
C HIS A 218 -27.96 58.96 -33.23
N PHE A 219 -26.82 59.23 -32.60
CA PHE A 219 -26.26 60.59 -32.58
C PHE A 219 -25.88 61.05 -33.98
N SER A 220 -25.25 60.19 -34.79
CA SER A 220 -24.92 60.51 -36.18
C SER A 220 -26.15 60.81 -37.03
N GLU A 221 -27.20 59.97 -36.93
CA GLU A 221 -28.49 60.20 -37.61
C GLU A 221 -29.14 61.53 -37.18
N TRP A 222 -29.09 61.87 -35.89
CA TRP A 222 -29.67 63.11 -35.37
C TRP A 222 -28.93 64.35 -35.90
N THR A 223 -27.60 64.28 -36.00
CA THR A 223 -26.78 65.38 -36.52
C THR A 223 -26.95 65.60 -38.03
N GLU A 224 -27.28 64.56 -38.79
CA GLU A 224 -27.60 64.69 -40.22
C GLU A 224 -29.01 65.28 -40.46
N SER A 225 -29.95 65.00 -39.56
CA SER A 225 -31.32 65.56 -39.59
C SER A 225 -31.36 67.05 -39.22
N HIS A 226 -30.47 67.51 -38.33
CA HIS A 226 -30.34 68.93 -37.97
C HIS A 226 -29.48 69.71 -38.99
N LYS A 227 -29.99 69.88 -40.21
CA LYS A 227 -29.47 70.95 -41.09
C LYS A 227 -29.84 72.30 -40.47
N PRO A 228 -28.89 73.22 -40.23
CA PRO A 228 -29.21 74.53 -39.67
C PRO A 228 -30.14 75.26 -40.63
N ILE A 229 -31.27 75.77 -40.11
CA ILE A 229 -32.17 76.66 -40.84
C ILE A 229 -31.33 77.87 -41.24
N THR A 230 -30.99 77.96 -42.51
CA THR A 230 -30.31 79.13 -43.07
C THR A 230 -31.31 80.28 -43.07
N LEU A 231 -31.20 81.16 -42.07
CA LEU A 231 -31.87 82.46 -42.08
C LEU A 231 -31.28 83.27 -43.24
N ARG A 232 -32.01 83.35 -44.36
CA ARG A 232 -31.75 84.33 -45.42
C ARG A 232 -31.97 85.72 -44.83
N MET A 233 -30.89 86.50 -44.72
CA MET A 233 -30.97 87.97 -44.66
C MET A 233 -31.25 88.53 -46.06
#